data_AF-A0A494W3L7-F1
#
_entry.id   AF-A0A494W3L7-F1
#
_cell.length_a   1.000
_cell.length_b   1.000
_cell.length_c   1.000
_cell.angle_alpha   90.00
_cell.angle_beta   90.00
_cell.angle_gamma   90.00
#
_symmetry.space_group_name_H-M   'P 1'
#
loop_
_entity.id
_entity.type
_entity.pdbx_description
1 polymer ?
#
loop_
_entity_poly.entity_id
_entity_poly.type
_entity_poly.pdbx_seq_one_letter_code
_entity_poly.pdbx_strand_id
1 'polypeptide(L)'
;MLEALYLQSFAALEQAFKAHVAETDCAKRLASMLNAYRAFGLREPALYNVMFGDLGRAWEAPADCRKQAWRSFETLRDAVLDNLPAAHAVDAEQVTHALWSAAHGVVSLELRKLIGPRSMPDQIFDNVISSICAANGMVCKVGTA
;
A
#
# COMPACT_ATOMS: atom_id res chain seq x y z
N MET A 1 -21.17 -13.72 -1.48
CA MET A 1 -20.84 -12.82 -2.61
C MET A 1 -19.88 -11.71 -2.17
N LEU A 2 -20.20 -10.93 -1.13
CA LEU A 2 -19.31 -9.86 -0.63
C LEU A 2 -17.95 -10.36 -0.14
N GLU A 3 -17.90 -11.49 0.57
CA GLU A 3 -16.64 -12.11 1.02
C GLU A 3 -15.72 -12.48 -0.15
N ALA A 4 -16.27 -13.12 -1.18
CA ALA A 4 -15.52 -13.50 -2.38
C ALA A 4 -14.97 -12.27 -3.11
N LEU A 5 -15.77 -11.21 -3.22
CA LEU A 5 -15.34 -9.95 -3.83
C LEU A 5 -14.26 -9.26 -2.98
N TYR A 6 -14.41 -9.25 -1.66
CA TYR A 6 -13.40 -8.72 -0.73
C TYR A 6 -12.06 -9.45 -0.87
N LEU A 7 -12.09 -10.79 -0.86
CA LEU A 7 -10.90 -11.61 -1.06
C LEU A 7 -10.27 -11.39 -2.44
N GLN A 8 -11.09 -11.28 -3.49
CA GLN A 8 -10.62 -10.99 -4.84
C GLN A 8 -9.93 -9.62 -4.91
N SER A 9 -10.49 -8.59 -4.26
CA SER A 9 -9.90 -7.26 -4.26
C SER A 9 -8.52 -7.24 -3.57
N PHE A 10 -8.38 -7.89 -2.41
CA PHE A 10 -7.07 -8.03 -1.74
C PHE A 10 -6.08 -8.88 -2.55
N ALA A 11 -6.54 -9.96 -3.20
CA ALA A 11 -5.69 -10.77 -4.07
C ALA A 11 -5.22 -9.97 -5.31
N ALA A 12 -6.05 -9.07 -5.84
CA ALA A 12 -5.66 -8.20 -6.95
C ALA A 12 -4.58 -7.19 -6.53
N LEU A 13 -4.66 -6.64 -5.32
CA LEU A 13 -3.60 -5.79 -4.75
C LEU A 13 -2.31 -6.60 -4.49
N GLU A 14 -2.42 -7.79 -3.92
CA GLU A 14 -1.29 -8.70 -3.72
C GLU A 14 -0.59 -9.02 -5.06
N GLN A 15 -1.37 -9.28 -6.12
CA GLN A 15 -0.83 -9.52 -7.45
C GLN A 15 -0.10 -8.30 -8.02
N ALA A 16 -0.59 -7.09 -7.76
CA ALA A 16 0.09 -5.85 -8.14
C ALA A 16 1.46 -5.72 -7.43
N PHE A 17 1.57 -6.16 -6.19
CA PHE A 17 2.86 -6.22 -5.49
C PHE A 17 3.78 -7.31 -6.02
N LYS A 18 3.25 -8.51 -6.27
CA LYS A 18 4.03 -9.65 -6.79
C LYS A 18 4.71 -9.37 -8.12
N ALA A 19 4.15 -8.47 -8.93
CA ALA A 19 4.77 -8.00 -10.17
C ALA A 19 6.16 -7.37 -9.95
N HIS A 20 6.50 -6.95 -8.74
CA HIS A 20 7.76 -6.27 -8.40
C HIS A 20 8.70 -7.10 -7.52
N VAL A 21 8.31 -8.31 -7.09
CA VAL A 21 9.12 -9.14 -6.16
C VAL A 21 10.49 -9.50 -6.74
N ALA A 22 10.59 -9.67 -8.06
CA ALA A 22 11.84 -10.00 -8.76
C ALA A 22 12.83 -8.82 -8.85
N GLU A 23 12.45 -7.61 -8.45
CA GLU A 23 13.38 -6.47 -8.37
C GLU A 23 14.41 -6.71 -7.25
N THR A 24 15.68 -6.63 -7.61
CA THR A 24 16.82 -6.91 -6.72
C THR A 24 17.25 -5.72 -5.88
N ASP A 25 17.00 -4.48 -6.33
CA ASP A 25 17.22 -3.26 -5.56
C ASP A 25 16.04 -3.08 -4.60
N CYS A 26 16.25 -3.36 -3.30
CA CYS A 26 15.18 -3.30 -2.29
C CYS A 26 14.52 -1.91 -2.19
N ALA A 27 15.25 -0.83 -2.48
CA ALA A 27 14.72 0.53 -2.53
C ALA A 27 13.80 0.75 -3.72
N LYS A 28 14.18 0.25 -4.90
CA LYS A 28 13.33 0.30 -6.09
C LYS A 28 12.11 -0.60 -5.95
N ARG A 29 12.28 -1.78 -5.36
CA ARG A 29 11.18 -2.73 -5.15
C ARG A 29 10.10 -2.14 -4.25
N LEU A 30 10.49 -1.62 -3.08
CA LEU A 30 9.54 -0.98 -2.16
C LEU A 30 8.83 0.20 -2.80
N ALA A 31 9.57 1.08 -3.48
CA ALA A 31 8.98 2.21 -4.21
C ALA A 31 7.99 1.76 -5.29
N SER A 32 8.34 0.73 -6.07
CA SER A 32 7.47 0.17 -7.11
C SER A 32 6.20 -0.44 -6.54
N MET A 33 6.28 -1.15 -5.40
CA MET A 33 5.10 -1.72 -4.74
C MET A 33 4.17 -0.62 -4.19
N LEU A 34 4.71 0.45 -3.60
CA LEU A 34 3.90 1.58 -3.12
C LEU A 34 3.26 2.33 -4.30
N ASN A 35 3.97 2.52 -5.40
CA ASN A 35 3.38 3.06 -6.62
C ASN A 35 2.30 2.14 -7.20
N ALA A 36 2.49 0.81 -7.14
CA ALA A 36 1.48 -0.16 -7.53
C ALA A 36 0.24 -0.11 -6.63
N TYR A 37 0.39 0.13 -5.32
CA TYR A 37 -0.73 0.38 -4.40
C TYR A 37 -1.58 1.56 -4.91
N ARG A 38 -0.94 2.70 -5.17
CA ARG A 38 -1.63 3.91 -5.63
C ARG A 38 -2.28 3.70 -6.99
N ALA A 39 -1.54 3.16 -7.94
CA ALA A 39 -2.05 2.87 -9.29
C ALA A 39 -3.25 1.91 -9.25
N PHE A 40 -3.22 0.89 -8.38
CA PHE A 40 -4.34 -0.01 -8.16
C PHE A 40 -5.58 0.75 -7.67
N GLY A 41 -5.45 1.57 -6.63
CA GLY A 41 -6.58 2.33 -6.08
C GLY A 41 -7.23 3.28 -7.08
N LEU A 42 -6.41 3.94 -7.91
CA LEU A 42 -6.90 4.86 -8.95
C LEU A 42 -7.50 4.14 -10.17
N ARG A 43 -6.95 3.00 -10.57
CA ARG A 43 -7.42 2.21 -11.71
C ARG A 43 -8.67 1.40 -11.39
N GLU A 44 -8.77 0.88 -10.17
CA GLU A 44 -9.86 0.01 -9.72
C GLU A 44 -10.62 0.60 -8.50
N PRO A 45 -11.22 1.81 -8.58
CA PRO A 45 -11.85 2.45 -7.42
C PRO A 45 -12.96 1.61 -6.77
N ALA A 46 -13.67 0.80 -7.55
CA ALA A 46 -14.72 -0.09 -7.05
C ALA A 46 -14.15 -1.21 -6.16
N LEU A 47 -13.07 -1.87 -6.59
CA LEU A 47 -12.40 -2.91 -5.80
C LEU A 47 -11.74 -2.29 -4.56
N TYR A 48 -11.12 -1.12 -4.71
CA TYR A 48 -10.56 -0.37 -3.60
C TYR A 48 -11.63 -0.02 -2.55
N ASN A 49 -12.82 0.40 -2.98
CA ASN A 49 -13.94 0.67 -2.08
C ASN A 49 -14.49 -0.61 -1.41
N VAL A 50 -14.40 -1.78 -2.06
CA VAL A 50 -14.73 -3.05 -1.39
C VAL A 50 -13.74 -3.38 -0.28
N MET A 51 -12.46 -3.06 -0.46
CA MET A 51 -11.41 -3.38 0.53
C MET A 51 -11.47 -2.48 1.76
N PHE A 52 -11.69 -1.18 1.54
CA PHE A 52 -11.48 -0.16 2.57
C PHE A 52 -12.67 0.80 2.76
N GLY A 53 -13.70 0.71 1.92
CA GLY A 53 -14.88 1.54 2.01
C GLY A 53 -15.91 1.00 3.00
N ASP A 54 -16.88 1.84 3.34
CA ASP A 54 -18.08 1.42 4.06
C ASP A 54 -19.01 0.70 3.07
N LEU A 55 -18.98 -0.64 3.06
CA LEU A 55 -19.84 -1.51 2.24
C LEU A 55 -21.31 -1.55 2.71
N GLY A 56 -21.74 -0.52 3.44
CA GLY A 56 -22.96 -0.50 4.22
C GLY A 56 -22.64 -0.92 5.64
N ARG A 57 -22.99 -0.04 6.59
CA ARG A 57 -22.62 0.03 8.02
C ARG A 57 -22.73 -1.23 8.89
N ALA A 58 -23.06 -2.39 8.33
CA ALA A 58 -23.26 -3.65 9.04
C ALA A 58 -22.44 -4.82 8.48
N TRP A 59 -21.68 -4.66 7.40
CA TRP A 59 -20.86 -5.75 6.86
C TRP A 59 -19.41 -5.64 7.32
N GLU A 60 -18.98 -6.61 8.12
CA GLU A 60 -17.58 -6.84 8.45
C GLU A 60 -17.14 -8.16 7.79
N ALA A 61 -15.99 -8.13 7.11
CA ALA A 61 -15.41 -9.35 6.56
C ALA A 61 -15.15 -10.36 7.70
N PRO A 62 -15.53 -11.64 7.58
CA PRO A 62 -15.24 -12.66 8.58
C PRO A 62 -13.75 -12.75 8.93
N ALA A 63 -13.42 -13.22 10.14
CA ALA A 63 -12.04 -13.27 10.62
C ALA A 63 -11.08 -14.00 9.66
N ASP A 64 -11.51 -15.11 9.06
CA ASP A 64 -10.69 -15.87 8.12
C ASP A 64 -10.49 -15.13 6.79
N CYS A 65 -11.50 -14.37 6.33
CA CYS A 65 -11.34 -13.49 5.17
C CYS A 65 -10.31 -12.39 5.45
N ARG A 66 -10.33 -11.79 6.65
CA ARG A 66 -9.35 -10.78 7.06
C ARG A 66 -7.93 -11.35 7.15
N LYS A 67 -7.77 -12.57 7.69
CA LYS A 67 -6.47 -13.27 7.68
C LYS A 67 -5.95 -13.48 6.27
N GLN A 68 -6.80 -13.86 5.33
CA GLN A 68 -6.38 -14.04 3.93
C GLN A 68 -6.05 -12.70 3.25
N ALA A 69 -6.83 -11.65 3.50
CA ALA A 69 -6.55 -10.29 3.02
C ALA A 69 -5.19 -9.75 3.53
N TRP A 70 -4.76 -10.21 4.71
CA TRP A 70 -3.48 -9.86 5.32
C TRP A 70 -2.27 -10.24 4.46
N ARG A 71 -2.39 -11.20 3.53
CA ARG A 71 -1.28 -11.61 2.65
C ARG A 71 -0.70 -10.47 1.81
N SER A 72 -1.54 -9.56 1.35
CA SER A 72 -1.08 -8.35 0.64
C SER A 72 -0.25 -7.43 1.54
N PHE A 73 -0.61 -7.33 2.82
CA PHE A 73 0.14 -6.58 3.82
C PHE A 73 1.47 -7.25 4.13
N GLU A 74 1.47 -8.58 4.34
CA GLU A 74 2.69 -9.37 4.56
C GLU A 74 3.66 -9.24 3.38
N THR A 75 3.14 -9.27 2.14
CA THR A 75 3.96 -9.07 0.93
C THR A 75 4.66 -7.71 0.96
N LEU A 76 3.97 -6.64 1.34
CA LEU A 76 4.59 -5.31 1.50
C LEU A 76 5.59 -5.30 2.66
N ARG A 77 5.25 -5.94 3.80
CA ARG A 77 6.11 -6.01 4.98
C ARG A 77 7.44 -6.68 4.68
N ASP A 78 7.43 -7.75 3.89
CA ASP A 78 8.66 -8.45 3.53
C ASP A 78 9.58 -7.54 2.69
N ALA A 79 9.02 -6.71 1.80
CA ALA A 79 9.80 -5.70 1.08
C ALA A 79 10.31 -4.55 1.98
N VAL A 80 9.57 -4.19 3.03
CA VAL A 80 10.02 -3.23 4.06
C VAL A 80 11.16 -3.82 4.87
N LEU A 81 11.04 -5.07 5.32
CA LEU A 81 12.07 -5.78 6.08
C LEU A 81 13.39 -5.86 5.30
N ASP A 82 13.34 -6.17 4.01
CA ASP A 82 14.52 -6.24 3.15
C ASP A 82 15.20 -4.87 2.90
N ASN A 83 14.50 -3.77 3.17
CA ASN A 83 15.02 -2.40 3.02
C ASN A 83 15.48 -1.80 4.36
N LEU A 84 14.96 -2.30 5.47
CA LEU A 84 15.32 -1.82 6.80
C LEU A 84 16.77 -2.16 7.14
N PRO A 85 17.50 -1.26 7.83
CA PRO A 85 18.74 -1.62 8.47
C PRO A 85 18.54 -2.80 9.42
N ALA A 86 19.50 -3.72 9.52
CA ALA A 86 19.38 -4.93 10.34
C ALA A 86 19.04 -4.62 11.83
N ALA A 87 19.54 -3.49 12.36
CA ALA A 87 19.24 -3.04 13.72
C ALA A 87 17.76 -2.66 13.94
N HIS A 88 17.03 -2.37 12.87
CA HIS A 88 15.62 -1.95 12.85
C HIS A 88 14.68 -3.03 12.27
N ALA A 89 15.16 -4.25 12.06
CA ALA A 89 14.33 -5.34 11.52
C ALA A 89 13.08 -5.62 12.36
N VAL A 90 13.16 -5.41 13.69
CA VAL A 90 12.02 -5.57 14.62
C VAL A 90 10.90 -4.55 14.36
N ASP A 91 11.22 -3.42 13.73
CA ASP A 91 10.28 -2.33 13.45
C ASP A 91 9.49 -2.54 12.16
N ALA A 92 9.81 -3.59 11.37
CA ALA A 92 9.24 -3.83 10.04
C ALA A 92 7.71 -3.80 10.01
N GLU A 93 7.05 -4.39 10.99
CA GLU A 93 5.59 -4.38 11.08
C GLU A 93 5.04 -2.97 11.31
N GLN A 94 5.62 -2.21 12.24
CA GLN A 94 5.19 -0.84 12.53
C GLN A 94 5.42 0.09 11.33
N VAL A 95 6.58 -0.03 10.68
CA VAL A 95 6.94 0.76 9.50
C VAL A 95 6.02 0.43 8.32
N THR A 96 5.66 -0.85 8.15
CA THR A 96 4.71 -1.26 7.11
C THR A 96 3.32 -0.67 7.36
N HIS A 97 2.83 -0.65 8.60
CA HIS A 97 1.58 0.03 8.95
C HIS A 97 1.63 1.53 8.65
N ALA A 98 2.75 2.19 8.94
CA ALA A 98 2.91 3.62 8.65
C ALA A 98 2.84 3.89 7.13
N LEU A 99 3.57 3.13 6.33
CA LEU A 99 3.56 3.24 4.86
C LEU A 99 2.19 2.91 4.28
N TRP A 100 1.57 1.81 4.73
CA TRP A 100 0.22 1.42 4.29
C TRP A 100 -0.81 2.49 4.61
N SER A 101 -0.77 3.05 5.83
CA SER A 101 -1.69 4.11 6.26
C SER A 101 -1.50 5.39 5.46
N ALA A 102 -0.25 5.79 5.21
CA ALA A 102 0.06 6.97 4.41
C ALA A 102 -0.42 6.81 2.96
N ALA A 103 -0.09 5.68 2.31
CA ALA A 103 -0.55 5.38 0.96
C ALA A 103 -2.08 5.34 0.89
N HIS A 104 -2.72 4.66 1.85
CA HIS A 104 -4.17 4.58 1.96
C HIS A 104 -4.82 5.98 2.07
N GLY A 105 -4.30 6.83 2.94
CA GLY A 105 -4.79 8.18 3.16
C GLY A 105 -4.70 9.04 1.89
N VAL A 106 -3.55 9.06 1.23
CA VAL A 106 -3.35 9.85 0.00
C VAL A 106 -4.28 9.37 -1.11
N VAL A 107 -4.34 8.06 -1.37
CA VAL A 107 -5.21 7.47 -2.41
C VAL A 107 -6.68 7.76 -2.12
N SER A 108 -7.11 7.61 -0.87
CA SER A 108 -8.50 7.85 -0.46
C SER A 108 -8.93 9.31 -0.63
N LEU A 109 -8.03 10.27 -0.35
CA LEU A 109 -8.27 11.69 -0.55
C LEU A 109 -8.24 12.07 -2.04
N GLU A 110 -7.31 11.50 -2.80
CA GLU A 110 -7.19 11.69 -4.26
C GLU A 110 -8.45 11.20 -4.99
N LEU A 111 -8.93 9.99 -4.69
CA LEU A 111 -10.17 9.44 -5.25
C LEU A 111 -11.39 10.34 -5.00
N ARG A 112 -11.39 11.08 -3.88
CA ARG A 112 -12.46 12.01 -3.48
C ARG A 112 -12.23 13.43 -3.98
N LYS A 113 -11.14 13.69 -4.72
CA LYS A 113 -10.73 15.02 -5.21
C LYS A 113 -10.55 16.02 -4.07
N LEU A 114 -10.06 15.56 -2.92
CA LEU A 114 -9.79 16.37 -1.72
C LEU A 114 -8.33 16.82 -1.62
N ILE A 115 -7.51 16.46 -2.61
CA ILE A 115 -6.15 16.97 -2.80
C ILE A 115 -6.19 17.87 -4.03
N GLY A 116 -5.57 19.04 -3.95
CA GLY A 116 -5.72 20.18 -4.86
C GLY A 116 -5.43 19.94 -6.36
N PRO A 117 -4.55 20.71 -7.02
CA PRO A 117 -4.27 20.51 -8.45
C PRO A 117 -3.74 19.10 -8.74
N ARG A 118 -3.88 18.63 -9.99
CA ARG A 118 -3.54 17.25 -10.41
C ARG A 118 -2.10 16.81 -10.11
N SER A 119 -1.14 17.74 -10.03
CA SER A 119 0.26 17.45 -9.68
C SER A 119 0.51 17.27 -8.19
N MET A 120 -0.42 17.74 -7.34
CA MET A 120 -0.26 17.73 -5.89
C MET A 120 -0.39 16.33 -5.27
N PRO A 121 -1.30 15.43 -5.72
CA PRO A 121 -1.34 14.05 -5.24
C PRO A 121 -0.04 13.28 -5.46
N ASP A 122 0.60 13.40 -6.63
CA ASP A 122 1.88 12.76 -6.93
C ASP A 122 2.95 13.22 -5.93
N GLN A 123 3.11 14.54 -5.77
CA GLN A 123 4.08 15.13 -4.86
C GLN A 123 3.82 14.77 -3.41
N ILE A 124 2.56 14.78 -2.96
CA ILE A 124 2.21 14.40 -1.58
C ILE A 124 2.52 12.92 -1.34
N PHE A 125 2.19 12.05 -2.29
CA PHE A 125 2.48 10.62 -2.18
C PHE A 125 3.99 10.39 -2.06
N ASP A 126 4.78 10.95 -2.97
CA ASP A 126 6.24 10.79 -2.97
C ASP A 126 6.87 11.35 -1.69
N ASN A 127 6.41 12.52 -1.24
CA ASN A 127 6.93 13.17 -0.03
C ASN A 127 6.62 12.40 1.24
N VAL A 128 5.38 11.92 1.42
CA VAL A 128 4.99 11.20 2.64
C VAL A 128 5.71 9.85 2.73
N ILE A 129 5.81 9.12 1.61
CA ILE A 129 6.53 7.84 1.56
C ILE A 129 8.02 8.07 1.83
N SER A 130 8.65 9.02 1.15
CA SER A 130 10.06 9.36 1.35
C SER A 130 10.36 9.73 2.80
N SER A 131 9.46 10.50 3.43
CA SER A 131 9.61 10.95 4.82
C SER A 131 9.58 9.77 5.79
N ILE A 132 8.64 8.83 5.61
CA ILE A 132 8.56 7.62 6.44
C ILE A 132 9.79 6.74 6.21
N CYS A 133 10.23 6.55 4.97
CA CYS A 133 11.42 5.74 4.70
C CYS A 133 12.68 6.35 5.32
N ALA A 134 12.90 7.66 5.13
CA ALA A 134 14.04 8.37 5.69
C ALA A 134 14.06 8.32 7.22
N ALA A 135 12.89 8.49 7.88
CA ALA A 135 12.78 8.43 9.33
C ALA A 135 13.13 7.05 9.92
N ASN A 136 13.08 5.99 9.12
CA ASN A 136 13.36 4.61 9.52
C ASN A 136 14.69 4.08 8.92
N GLY A 137 15.55 4.97 8.39
CA GLY A 137 16.84 4.59 7.81
C GLY A 137 16.74 3.78 6.52
N MET A 138 15.56 3.73 5.90
CA MET A 138 15.34 3.09 4.61
C MET A 138 15.61 4.07 3.46
N VAL A 139 16.01 3.53 2.31
CA VAL A 139 16.08 4.30 1.07
C VAL A 139 14.85 3.97 0.25
N CYS A 140 14.11 4.98 -0.19
CA CYS A 140 12.98 4.81 -1.09
C CYS A 140 13.12 5.76 -2.28
N LYS A 141 13.14 5.18 -3.48
CA LYS A 141 13.26 5.92 -4.75
C LYS A 141 11.86 6.16 -5.33
N VAL A 142 11.00 6.84 -4.56
CA VAL A 142 9.72 7.36 -5.06
C VAL A 142 9.96 8.69 -5.78
N GLY A 143 9.24 8.95 -6.87
CA GLY A 143 9.49 10.09 -7.76
C GLY A 143 9.90 9.68 -9.19
N THR A 144 9.34 10.42 -10.16
CA THR A 144 9.30 10.14 -11.61
C THR A 144 10.68 9.96 -12.26
N ALA A 145 10.80 8.91 -13.06
CA ALA A 145 11.63 8.94 -14.26
C ALA A 145 11.17 10.06 -15.21
#